data_AF-A0A3P5WGJ9-F1
#
_entry.id   AF-A0A3P5WGJ9-F1
#
_cell.length_a   1.000
_cell.length_b   1.000
_cell.length_c   1.000
_cell.angle_alpha   90.00
_cell.angle_beta   90.00
_cell.angle_gamma   90.00
#
_symmetry.space_group_name_H-M   'P 1'
#
loop_
_entity.id
_entity.type
_entity.pdbx_description
1 polymer ?
#
loop_
_entity_poly.entity_id
_entity_poly.type
_entity_poly.pdbx_seq_one_letter_code
_entity_poly.pdbx_strand_id
1 'polypeptide(L)'
;MIEIGVPEKAIAVHTSGEPNPAFHTLAYDPEIEVLVFKLAVATGLDAPGAWTLVSVRPSRGQDFGLQIVVRIMRVHPLVRLLHGTEPLLDWGYVFMSDPELQVGLDEAAADLKAVREGIAVLELLPVSWTAG
;
A
#
# COMPACT_ATOMS: atom_id res chain seq x y z
N MET A 1 -15.96 10.48 6.56
CA MET A 1 -16.05 9.98 5.17
C MET A 1 -17.32 10.48 4.50
N ILE A 2 -18.51 10.16 5.01
CA ILE A 2 -19.77 10.67 4.45
C ILE A 2 -19.84 12.21 4.50
N GLU A 3 -19.46 12.80 5.65
CA GLU A 3 -19.44 14.27 5.82
C GLU A 3 -18.47 15.01 4.88
N ILE A 4 -17.48 14.30 4.31
CA ILE A 4 -16.52 14.86 3.35
C ILE A 4 -16.85 14.46 1.90
N GLY A 5 -18.04 13.88 1.65
CA GLY A 5 -18.56 13.63 0.31
C GLY A 5 -18.38 12.21 -0.24
N VAL A 6 -17.84 11.26 0.53
CA VAL A 6 -17.73 9.87 0.07
C VAL A 6 -19.11 9.18 0.13
N PRO A 7 -19.65 8.65 -0.99
CA PRO A 7 -20.92 7.93 -0.98
C PRO A 7 -20.86 6.70 -0.07
N GLU A 8 -21.92 6.44 0.70
CA GLU A 8 -21.95 5.29 1.61
C GLU A 8 -21.71 3.96 0.89
N LYS A 9 -22.26 3.80 -0.33
CA LYS A 9 -22.06 2.61 -1.17
C LYS A 9 -20.62 2.37 -1.60
N ALA A 10 -19.77 3.41 -1.58
CA ALA A 10 -18.35 3.31 -1.92
C ALA A 10 -17.48 2.97 -0.71
N ILE A 11 -18.08 2.79 0.46
CA ILE A 11 -17.41 2.46 1.71
C ILE A 11 -17.73 1.01 2.08
N ALA A 12 -16.73 0.13 1.99
CA ALA A 12 -16.83 -1.23 2.47
C ALA A 12 -16.22 -1.35 3.86
N VAL A 13 -16.95 -1.99 4.79
CA VAL A 13 -16.49 -2.20 6.18
C VAL A 13 -16.46 -3.70 6.47
N HIS A 14 -15.29 -4.21 6.86
CA HIS A 14 -15.10 -5.60 7.23
C HIS A 14 -14.33 -5.74 8.56
N THR A 15 -15.08 -5.85 9.66
CA THR A 15 -14.52 -5.88 11.01
C THR A 15 -14.78 -7.18 11.77
N SER A 16 -15.27 -8.25 11.11
CA SER A 16 -15.36 -9.57 11.75
C SER A 16 -13.96 -10.10 12.08
N GLY A 17 -13.87 -10.91 13.13
CA GLY A 17 -12.61 -11.59 13.47
C GLY A 17 -12.34 -12.81 12.60
N GLU A 18 -13.33 -13.25 11.82
CA GLU A 18 -13.22 -14.40 10.94
C GLU A 18 -12.66 -13.96 9.58
N PRO A 19 -11.65 -14.68 9.04
CA PRO A 19 -11.18 -14.48 7.68
C PRO A 19 -12.34 -14.67 6.70
N ASN A 20 -12.72 -13.60 6.00
CA ASN A 20 -13.70 -13.70 4.93
C ASN A 20 -12.94 -13.79 3.59
N PRO A 21 -13.04 -14.89 2.83
CA PRO A 21 -12.38 -15.00 1.53
C PRO A 21 -12.89 -13.94 0.53
N ALA A 22 -14.10 -13.42 0.70
CA ALA A 22 -14.62 -12.30 -0.09
C ALA A 22 -14.08 -10.93 0.34
N PHE A 23 -13.33 -10.83 1.44
CA PHE A 23 -12.71 -9.56 1.84
C PHE A 23 -11.69 -9.09 0.79
N HIS A 24 -10.87 -10.01 0.28
CA HIS A 24 -9.88 -9.69 -0.74
C HIS A 24 -10.54 -9.22 -2.05
N THR A 25 -11.72 -9.74 -2.39
CA THR A 25 -12.41 -9.34 -3.63
C THR A 25 -12.95 -7.91 -3.57
N LEU A 26 -13.25 -7.38 -2.38
CA LEU A 26 -13.68 -5.97 -2.21
C LEU A 26 -12.61 -4.98 -2.66
N ALA A 27 -11.32 -5.34 -2.54
CA ALA A 27 -10.22 -4.48 -2.94
C ALA A 27 -10.04 -4.39 -4.47
N TYR A 28 -10.75 -5.21 -5.24
CA TYR A 28 -10.77 -5.18 -6.71
C TYR A 28 -12.07 -4.58 -7.26
N ASP A 29 -13.03 -4.23 -6.40
CA ASP A 29 -14.29 -3.63 -6.82
C ASP A 29 -14.07 -2.13 -7.11
N PRO A 30 -14.22 -1.68 -8.37
CA PRO A 30 -14.00 -0.28 -8.73
C PRO A 30 -15.07 0.67 -8.17
N GLU A 31 -16.19 0.16 -7.66
CA GLU A 31 -17.19 0.99 -6.97
C GLU A 31 -16.82 1.25 -5.50
N ILE A 32 -15.83 0.53 -4.96
CA ILE A 32 -15.34 0.70 -3.58
C ILE A 32 -14.11 1.61 -3.58
N GLU A 33 -14.26 2.78 -2.95
CA GLU A 33 -13.19 3.77 -2.81
C GLU A 33 -12.52 3.71 -1.44
N VAL A 34 -13.25 3.27 -0.41
CA VAL A 34 -12.75 3.20 0.97
C VAL A 34 -13.03 1.82 1.57
N LEU A 35 -11.96 1.16 2.03
CA LEU A 35 -12.04 -0.12 2.71
C LEU A 35 -11.60 0.02 4.18
N VAL A 36 -12.49 -0.31 5.12
CA VAL A 36 -12.21 -0.26 6.57
C VAL A 36 -12.18 -1.69 7.13
N PHE A 37 -11.06 -2.08 7.75
CA PHE A 37 -10.89 -3.47 8.20
C PHE A 37 -10.01 -3.62 9.44
N LYS A 38 -10.05 -4.81 10.04
CA LYS A 38 -9.13 -5.21 11.12
C LYS A 38 -7.86 -5.82 10.55
N LEU A 39 -6.69 -5.49 11.11
CA LEU A 39 -5.41 -6.05 10.68
C LEU A 39 -5.38 -7.59 10.64
N ALA A 40 -6.07 -8.27 11.57
CA ALA A 40 -6.13 -9.73 11.61
C ALA A 40 -6.65 -10.40 10.33
N VAL A 41 -7.42 -9.66 9.50
CA VAL A 41 -7.93 -10.14 8.20
C VAL A 41 -7.11 -9.63 7.01
N ALA A 42 -6.05 -8.84 7.27
CA ALA A 42 -5.28 -8.17 6.22
C ALA A 42 -4.11 -9.00 5.68
N THR A 43 -3.80 -10.13 6.30
CA THR A 43 -2.74 -11.04 5.84
C THR A 43 -3.04 -11.48 4.40
N GLY A 44 -2.16 -11.14 3.46
CA GLY A 44 -2.36 -11.46 2.04
C GLY A 44 -3.29 -10.50 1.29
N LEU A 45 -3.69 -9.36 1.88
CA LEU A 45 -4.39 -8.30 1.16
C LEU A 45 -3.52 -7.78 0.00
N ASP A 46 -4.15 -7.67 -1.17
CA ASP A 46 -3.62 -6.97 -2.34
C ASP A 46 -4.71 -5.98 -2.77
N ALA A 47 -4.40 -4.69 -2.73
CA ALA A 47 -5.36 -3.62 -2.99
C ALA A 47 -4.85 -2.76 -4.16
N PRO A 48 -4.96 -3.25 -5.40
CA PRO A 48 -4.47 -2.52 -6.55
C PRO A 48 -5.22 -1.21 -6.74
N GLY A 49 -4.49 -0.11 -6.94
CA GLY A 49 -5.08 1.23 -7.02
C GLY A 49 -5.38 1.89 -5.68
N ALA A 50 -4.98 1.30 -4.54
CA ALA A 50 -5.04 2.02 -3.28
C ALA A 50 -3.87 3.02 -3.16
N TRP A 51 -4.13 4.32 -3.16
CA TRP A 51 -3.08 5.34 -2.95
C TRP A 51 -2.87 5.72 -1.49
N THR A 52 -3.85 5.46 -0.62
CA THR A 52 -3.81 5.92 0.78
C THR A 52 -4.03 4.78 1.75
N LEU A 53 -3.17 4.68 2.75
CA LEU A 53 -3.32 3.80 3.90
C LEU A 53 -3.46 4.66 5.17
N VAL A 54 -4.45 4.34 6.00
CA VAL A 54 -4.63 4.99 7.29
C VAL A 54 -4.64 3.94 8.41
N SER A 55 -3.70 4.06 9.34
CA SER A 55 -3.72 3.29 10.59
C SER A 55 -4.21 4.17 11.73
N VAL A 56 -5.35 3.78 12.31
CA VAL A 56 -6.00 4.47 13.44
C VAL A 56 -5.73 3.80 14.80
N ARG A 57 -4.92 2.75 14.81
CA ARG A 57 -4.58 1.99 16.02
C ARG A 57 -3.08 2.10 16.27
N PRO A 58 -2.65 2.20 17.54
CA PRO A 58 -1.28 1.90 17.90
C PRO A 58 -1.05 0.40 17.61
N SER A 59 -0.52 0.07 16.42
CA SER A 59 -0.11 -1.30 16.11
C SER A 59 1.12 -1.67 16.95
N ARG A 60 1.42 -2.97 17.07
CA ARG A 60 2.68 -3.43 17.64
C ARG A 60 3.37 -4.28 16.58
N GLY A 61 4.55 -3.84 16.14
CA GLY A 61 5.44 -4.63 15.28
C GLY A 61 5.97 -3.85 14.08
N GLN A 62 7.29 -3.87 13.92
CA GLN A 62 8.05 -3.31 12.81
C GLN A 62 7.61 -3.89 11.45
N ASP A 63 7.18 -5.16 11.44
CA ASP A 63 6.72 -5.88 10.24
C ASP A 63 5.41 -5.33 9.64
N PHE A 64 4.65 -4.54 10.41
CA PHE A 64 3.35 -4.01 9.99
C PHE A 64 3.47 -3.04 8.82
N GLY A 65 4.41 -2.09 8.90
CA GLY A 65 4.59 -1.05 7.88
C GLY A 65 4.99 -1.66 6.55
N LEU A 66 5.98 -2.56 6.56
CA LEU A 66 6.50 -3.19 5.36
C LEU A 66 5.46 -4.06 4.64
N GLN A 67 4.68 -4.86 5.38
CA GLN A 67 3.73 -5.79 4.77
C GLN A 67 2.55 -5.10 4.07
N ILE A 68 2.10 -3.94 4.55
CA ILE A 68 0.95 -3.25 3.96
C ILE A 68 1.38 -2.20 2.92
N VAL A 69 2.47 -1.46 3.15
CA VAL A 69 2.95 -0.42 2.21
C VAL A 69 3.27 -1.00 0.83
N VAL A 70 3.85 -2.20 0.78
CA VAL A 70 4.18 -2.88 -0.49
C VAL A 70 2.91 -3.32 -1.25
N ARG A 71 1.75 -3.38 -0.59
CA ARG A 71 0.50 -3.95 -1.14
C ARG A 71 -0.50 -2.91 -1.63
N ILE A 72 -0.28 -1.63 -1.32
CA ILE A 72 -1.10 -0.50 -1.82
C ILE A 72 -0.52 0.11 -3.10
N MET A 73 0.81 0.10 -3.28
CA MET A 73 1.55 0.76 -4.36
C MET A 73 1.46 0.09 -5.74
N ARG A 74 0.34 -0.54 -6.09
CA ARG A 74 0.12 -1.11 -7.42
C ARG A 74 -0.59 -0.10 -8.32
N VAL A 75 0.13 0.34 -9.34
CA VAL A 75 -0.38 1.21 -10.40
C VAL A 75 -1.53 0.53 -11.13
N HIS A 76 -2.74 1.04 -10.92
CA HIS A 76 -3.90 0.60 -11.67
C HIS A 76 -3.72 0.94 -13.17
N PRO A 77 -4.03 0.02 -14.12
CA PRO A 77 -3.80 0.25 -15.54
C PRO A 77 -4.40 1.55 -16.08
N LEU A 78 -5.55 1.98 -15.56
CA LEU A 78 -6.21 3.22 -15.96
C LEU A 78 -5.45 4.48 -15.56
N VAL A 79 -4.67 4.44 -14.48
CA VAL A 79 -3.88 5.58 -14.00
C VAL A 79 -2.47 5.57 -14.58
N ARG A 80 -2.05 4.47 -15.20
CA ARG A 80 -0.71 4.35 -15.79
C ARG A 80 -0.40 5.44 -16.82
N LEU A 81 -1.41 5.89 -17.57
CA LEU A 81 -1.26 6.95 -18.57
C LEU A 81 -1.06 8.34 -17.97
N LEU A 82 -1.37 8.51 -16.67
CA LEU A 82 -1.23 9.77 -15.94
C LEU A 82 0.09 9.86 -15.16
N HIS A 83 0.87 8.77 -15.08
CA HIS A 83 2.16 8.78 -14.38
C HIS A 83 3.12 9.83 -14.93
N GLY A 84 3.76 10.57 -14.02
CA GLY A 84 4.67 11.66 -14.36
C GLY A 84 3.99 12.93 -14.88
N THR A 85 2.65 12.93 -15.03
CA THR A 85 1.87 14.11 -15.40
C THR A 85 1.07 14.67 -14.22
N GLU A 86 0.63 13.80 -13.31
CA GLU A 86 -0.03 14.18 -12.06
C GLU A 86 0.81 13.66 -10.88
N PRO A 87 1.65 14.52 -10.26
CA PRO A 87 2.54 14.11 -9.18
C PRO A 87 1.79 13.46 -8.02
N LEU A 88 0.54 13.85 -7.75
CA LEU A 88 -0.24 13.26 -6.66
C LEU A 88 -0.50 11.76 -6.83
N LEU A 89 -0.53 11.26 -8.07
CA LEU A 89 -0.77 9.85 -8.40
C LEU A 89 0.52 9.02 -8.45
N ASP A 90 1.68 9.68 -8.37
CA ASP A 90 3.00 9.04 -8.36
C ASP A 90 3.43 8.59 -6.95
N TRP A 91 2.70 9.00 -5.92
CA TRP A 91 3.00 8.71 -4.51
C TRP A 91 1.89 7.89 -3.85
N GLY A 92 2.30 7.03 -2.90
CA GLY A 92 1.40 6.47 -1.89
C GLY A 92 1.51 7.26 -0.59
N TYR A 93 0.38 7.44 0.10
CA TYR A 93 0.28 8.20 1.33
C TYR A 93 -0.04 7.26 2.50
N VAL A 94 0.74 7.33 3.56
CA VAL A 94 0.50 6.54 4.78
C VAL A 94 0.30 7.50 5.95
N PHE A 95 -0.86 7.40 6.60
CA PHE A 95 -1.20 8.18 7.78
C PHE A 95 -1.24 7.27 9.01
N MET A 96 -0.55 7.67 10.06
CA MET A 96 -0.47 6.91 11.31
C MET A 96 -0.88 7.82 12.47
N SER A 97 -1.76 7.34 13.33
CA SER A 97 -2.21 8.09 14.51
C SER A 97 -1.21 8.09 15.68
N ASP A 98 -0.13 7.30 15.61
CA ASP A 98 0.84 7.11 16.69
C ASP A 98 2.27 7.44 16.20
N PRO A 99 2.97 8.41 16.82
CA PRO A 99 4.35 8.77 16.49
C PRO A 99 5.37 7.63 16.65
N GLU A 100 5.19 6.71 17.61
CA GLU A 100 6.14 5.61 17.82
C GLU A 100 6.15 4.64 16.63
N LEU A 101 5.03 4.56 15.91
CA LEU A 101 4.91 3.76 14.69
C LEU A 101 5.57 4.37 13.46
N GLN A 102 5.74 5.70 13.46
CA GLN A 102 6.40 6.39 12.35
C GLN A 102 7.85 5.93 12.22
N VAL A 103 8.52 5.65 13.35
CA VAL A 103 9.91 5.14 13.37
C VAL A 103 10.04 3.82 12.61
N GLY A 104 9.14 2.86 12.84
CA GLY A 104 9.18 1.57 12.13
C GLY A 104 8.85 1.69 10.63
N LEU A 105 8.02 2.67 10.26
CA LEU A 105 7.74 2.98 8.84
C LEU A 105 8.93 3.66 8.17
N ASP A 106 9.62 4.57 8.86
CA ASP A 106 10.81 5.25 8.36
C ASP A 106 11.94 4.25 8.09
N GLU A 107 12.14 3.29 8.98
CA GLU A 107 13.08 2.18 8.79
C GLU A 107 12.70 1.31 7.58
N ALA A 108 11.42 0.90 7.47
CA ALA A 108 10.95 0.13 6.32
C ALA A 108 11.06 0.91 4.99
N ALA A 109 10.84 2.22 5.00
CA ALA A 109 11.02 3.10 3.85
C ALA A 109 12.51 3.23 3.48
N ALA A 110 13.40 3.31 4.47
CA ALA A 110 14.84 3.31 4.25
C ALA A 110 15.32 1.99 3.61
N ASP A 111 14.82 0.84 4.09
CA ASP A 111 15.11 -0.47 3.51
C ASP A 111 14.62 -0.57 2.06
N LEU A 112 13.39 -0.14 1.78
CA LEU A 112 12.84 -0.13 0.42
C LEU A 112 13.65 0.78 -0.52
N LYS A 113 14.07 1.95 -0.04
CA LYS A 113 14.93 2.88 -0.77
C LYS A 113 16.29 2.25 -1.07
N ALA A 114 16.89 1.56 -0.11
CA ALA A 114 18.16 0.86 -0.28
C ALA A 114 18.07 -0.26 -1.34
N VAL A 115 16.98 -1.04 -1.34
CA VAL A 115 16.73 -2.05 -2.38
C VAL A 115 16.60 -1.41 -3.77
N ARG A 116 15.85 -0.32 -3.90
CA ARG A 116 15.70 0.40 -5.18
C ARG A 116 17.04 0.93 -5.69
N GLU A 117 17.85 1.51 -4.80
CA GLU A 117 19.19 2.01 -5.13
C GLU A 117 20.13 0.87 -5.56
N GLY A 118 20.07 -0.28 -4.88
CA GLY A 118 20.82 -1.48 -5.28
C GLY A 118 20.45 -2.01 -6.67
N ILE A 119 19.15 -2.02 -7.01
CA ILE A 119 18.67 -2.39 -8.35
C ILE A 119 19.17 -1.40 -9.40
N ALA A 120 19.08 -0.09 -9.14
CA ALA A 120 19.58 0.94 -10.07
C ALA A 120 21.08 0.82 -10.33
N VAL A 121 21.88 0.44 -9.31
CA VAL A 121 23.31 0.17 -9.48
C VAL A 121 23.54 -1.05 -10.38
N LEU A 122 22.75 -2.11 -10.25
CA LEU A 122 22.85 -3.30 -11.10
C LEU A 122 22.50 -3.02 -12.57
N GLU A 123 21.54 -2.12 -12.84
CA GLU A 123 21.21 -1.70 -14.22
C GLU A 123 22.33 -0.85 -14.86
N LEU A 124 23.16 -0.19 -14.06
CA LEU A 124 24.27 0.65 -14.52
C LEU A 124 25.59 -0.12 -14.67
N LEU A 125 25.67 -1.36 -14.17
CA LEU A 125 26.83 -2.21 -14.40
C LEU A 125 26.68 -2.94 -15.74
N PRO A 126 27.60 -2.76 -16.71
CA PRO A 126 27.58 -3.56 -17.92
C PRO A 126 27.79 -5.03 -17.53
N VAL A 127 26.73 -5.84 -17.69
CA VAL A 127 26.80 -7.29 -17.50
C VAL A 127 27.67 -7.87 -18.61
N SER A 128 28.97 -7.99 -18.37
CA SER A 128 29.87 -8.71 -19.26
C SER A 128 29.65 -10.20 -19.05
N TRP A 129 28.89 -10.83 -19.93
CA TRP A 129 28.86 -12.29 -20.05
C TRP A 129 30.23 -12.77 -20.56
N THR A 130 31.13 -13.13 -19.66
CA THR A 130 32.26 -13.99 -20.04
C THR A 130 31.73 -15.42 -20.12
N ALA A 131 31.35 -15.83 -21.32
CA ALA A 131 31.15 -17.24 -21.64
C ALA A 131 32.49 -17.97 -21.49
N GLY A 132 32.56 -18.90 -20.55
CA GLY A 132 33.65 -19.85 -20.33
C GLY A 132 33.08 -21.23 -20.15
#